data_AF-A0A7C0Y582-F1
#
_entry.id   AF-A0A7C0Y582-F1
#
_cell.length_a   1.000
_cell.length_b   1.000
_cell.length_c   1.000
_cell.angle_alpha   90.00
_cell.angle_beta   90.00
_cell.angle_gamma   90.00
#
_symmetry.space_group_name_H-M   'P 1'
#
loop_
_entity.id
_entity.type
_entity.pdbx_description
1 polymer ?
#
loop_
_entity_poly.entity_id
_entity_poly.type
_entity_poly.pdbx_seq_one_letter_code
_entity_poly.pdbx_strand_id
1 'polypeptide(L)'
;EGMRIVRVANEPGTLNPEAVAKLHTLLQERDLRDTVLLVEGEEDILTLAAILSAPDRSIIIYGQPKEGSVIVKVGEDSRKLAWKILKLALG
;
A
#
# COMPACT_ATOMS: atom_id res chain seq x y z
N GLU A 1 -12.00 -11.49 -19.43
CA GLU A 1 -12.31 -11.30 -18.00
C GLU A 1 -12.10 -9.83 -17.64
N GLY A 2 -12.88 -9.29 -16.69
CA GLY A 2 -12.83 -7.88 -16.32
C GLY A 2 -12.19 -7.70 -14.95
N MET A 3 -11.24 -6.78 -14.82
CA MET A 3 -10.72 -6.38 -13.51
C MET A 3 -11.75 -5.53 -12.76
N ARG A 4 -11.87 -5.73 -11.44
CA ARG A 4 -12.58 -4.81 -10.53
C ARG A 4 -11.71 -3.58 -10.31
N ILE A 5 -12.16 -2.43 -10.78
CA ILE A 5 -11.45 -1.15 -10.57
C ILE A 5 -12.10 -0.42 -9.40
N VAL A 6 -11.31 -0.13 -8.37
CA VAL A 6 -11.68 0.73 -7.24
C VAL A 6 -10.87 2.01 -7.35
N ARG A 7 -11.51 3.19 -7.32
CA ARG A 7 -10.82 4.48 -7.44
C ARG A 7 -10.68 5.15 -6.09
N VAL A 8 -9.53 5.78 -5.86
CA VAL A 8 -9.24 6.62 -4.69
C VAL A 8 -8.37 7.81 -5.11
N ALA A 9 -8.35 8.87 -4.32
CA ALA A 9 -7.44 9.99 -4.51
C ALA A 9 -6.39 10.03 -3.40
N ASN A 10 -5.15 10.38 -3.76
CA ASN A 10 -4.08 10.62 -2.80
C ASN A 10 -3.19 11.76 -3.31
N GLU A 11 -3.18 12.89 -2.60
CA GLU A 11 -2.37 14.04 -3.00
C GLU A 11 -0.87 13.74 -2.85
N PRO A 12 0.00 14.36 -3.67
CA PRO A 12 1.44 14.16 -3.58
C PRO A 12 1.99 14.39 -2.17
N GLY A 13 2.84 13.49 -1.69
CA GLY A 13 3.41 13.60 -0.34
C GLY A 13 2.43 13.34 0.82
N THR A 14 1.23 12.81 0.56
CA THR A 14 0.21 12.58 1.60
C THR A 14 -0.19 11.11 1.75
N LEU A 15 -0.88 10.84 2.87
CA LEU A 15 -1.67 9.63 3.07
C LEU A 15 -3.12 10.04 3.31
N ASN A 16 -3.90 10.09 2.24
CA ASN A 16 -5.32 10.36 2.30
C ASN A 16 -6.01 9.26 3.15
N PRO A 17 -6.69 9.61 4.25
CA PRO A 17 -7.31 8.63 5.14
C PRO A 17 -8.34 7.72 4.46
N GLU A 18 -9.07 8.24 3.47
CA GLU A 18 -10.05 7.45 2.70
C GLU A 18 -9.35 6.43 1.81
N ALA A 19 -8.27 6.82 1.13
CA ALA A 19 -7.46 5.90 0.31
C ALA A 19 -6.87 4.78 1.18
N VAL A 20 -6.30 5.13 2.34
CA VAL A 20 -5.78 4.16 3.31
C VAL A 20 -6.86 3.22 3.81
N ALA A 21 -8.03 3.74 4.20
CA ALA A 21 -9.14 2.93 4.68
C ALA A 21 -9.67 1.97 3.60
N LYS A 22 -9.75 2.44 2.34
CA LYS A 22 -10.18 1.62 1.21
C LYS A 22 -9.18 0.50 0.92
N LEU A 23 -7.89 0.84 0.83
CA LEU A 23 -6.81 -0.13 0.67
C LEU A 23 -6.83 -1.17 1.79
N HIS A 24 -6.96 -0.73 3.04
CA HIS A 24 -7.03 -1.63 4.19
C HIS A 24 -8.20 -2.60 4.05
N THR A 25 -9.40 -2.09 3.75
CA THR A 25 -10.61 -2.90 3.59
C THR A 25 -10.44 -3.94 2.49
N LEU A 26 -9.91 -3.55 1.33
CA LEU A 26 -9.65 -4.47 0.22
C LEU A 26 -8.69 -5.58 0.62
N LEU A 27 -7.61 -5.25 1.33
CA LEU A 27 -6.62 -6.23 1.79
C LEU A 27 -7.15 -7.19 2.86
N GLN A 28 -8.30 -6.91 3.49
CA GLN A 28 -8.99 -7.84 4.38
C GLN A 28 -10.03 -8.73 3.67
N GLU A 29 -10.34 -8.48 2.39
CA GLU A 29 -11.28 -9.30 1.63
C GLU A 29 -10.67 -10.69 1.38
N ARG A 30 -11.38 -11.77 1.76
CA ARG A 30 -10.88 -13.15 1.65
C ARG A 30 -10.65 -13.60 0.20
N ASP A 31 -11.51 -13.14 -0.71
CA ASP A 31 -11.50 -13.52 -2.11
C ASP A 31 -10.99 -12.37 -3.02
N LEU A 32 -10.11 -11.52 -2.49
CA LEU A 32 -9.50 -10.44 -3.26
C LEU A 32 -8.72 -11.02 -4.45
N ARG A 33 -9.23 -10.78 -5.66
CA ARG A 33 -8.60 -11.16 -6.93
C ARG A 33 -9.00 -10.19 -8.02
N ASP A 34 -8.22 -10.15 -9.09
CA ASP A 34 -8.50 -9.38 -10.31
C ASP A 34 -8.90 -7.92 -10.02
N THR A 35 -8.27 -7.31 -9.01
CA THR A 35 -8.65 -5.99 -8.47
C THR A 35 -7.52 -5.00 -8.66
N VAL A 36 -7.88 -3.80 -9.13
CA VAL A 36 -6.98 -2.65 -9.27
C VAL A 36 -7.51 -1.53 -8.38
N LEU A 37 -6.68 -1.07 -7.46
CA LEU A 37 -6.89 0.20 -6.77
C LEU A 37 -6.23 1.29 -7.61
N LEU A 38 -7.03 2.01 -8.40
CA LEU A 38 -6.56 3.11 -9.22
C LEU A 38 -6.47 4.39 -8.37
N VAL A 39 -5.26 4.90 -8.20
CA VAL A 39 -4.99 6.11 -7.41
C VAL A 39 -4.90 7.32 -8.33
N GLU A 40 -5.74 8.31 -8.07
CA GLU A 40 -5.62 9.65 -8.64
C GLU A 40 -4.63 10.45 -7.79
N GLY A 41 -3.43 10.69 -8.34
CA GLY A 41 -2.33 11.36 -7.63
C GLY A 41 -1.16 10.39 -7.37
N GLU A 42 -0.65 10.37 -6.13
CA GLU A 42 0.57 9.65 -5.75
C GLU A 42 0.27 8.32 -5.05
N GLU A 43 0.80 7.22 -5.56
CA GLU A 43 0.55 5.85 -5.05
C GLU A 43 1.68 5.33 -4.15
N ASP A 44 2.92 5.76 -4.38
CA ASP A 44 4.11 5.15 -3.79
C ASP A 44 4.11 5.21 -2.25
N ILE A 45 3.69 6.31 -1.63
CA ILE A 45 3.55 6.42 -0.17
C ILE A 45 2.49 5.46 0.39
N LEU A 46 1.42 5.14 -0.38
CA LEU A 46 0.42 4.14 0.03
C LEU A 46 1.02 2.75 0.18
N THR A 47 2.21 2.47 -0.37
CA THR A 47 2.97 1.24 -0.10
C THR A 47 3.21 1.03 1.39
N LEU A 48 3.46 2.10 2.16
CA LEU A 48 3.62 2.00 3.61
C LEU A 48 2.31 1.54 4.27
N ALA A 49 1.18 2.10 3.85
CA ALA A 49 -0.14 1.68 4.32
C ALA A 49 -0.48 0.23 3.89
N ALA A 50 -0.05 -0.19 2.71
CA ALA A 50 -0.18 -1.57 2.22
C ALA A 50 0.60 -2.54 3.11
N ILE A 51 1.87 -2.24 3.43
CA ILE A 51 2.70 -3.06 4.34
C ILE A 51 2.06 -3.19 5.72
N LEU A 52 1.47 -2.09 6.22
CA LEU A 52 0.80 -2.07 7.51
C LEU A 52 -0.54 -2.80 7.53
N SER A 53 -1.22 -2.93 6.38
CA SER A 53 -2.57 -3.48 6.29
C SER A 53 -2.62 -4.92 5.80
N ALA A 54 -1.68 -5.31 4.94
CA ALA A 54 -1.69 -6.62 4.30
C ALA A 54 -1.63 -7.77 5.34
N PRO A 55 -2.25 -8.93 5.07
CA PRO A 55 -2.10 -10.11 5.89
C PRO A 55 -0.64 -10.56 6.00
N ASP A 56 -0.29 -11.24 7.08
CA ASP A 56 1.05 -11.81 7.23
C ASP A 56 1.37 -12.79 6.10
N ARG A 57 2.65 -12.88 5.75
CA ARG A 57 3.16 -13.67 4.61
C ARG A 57 2.75 -13.16 3.22
N SER A 58 2.02 -12.04 3.13
CA SER A 58 1.82 -11.36 1.85
C SER A 58 3.16 -10.90 1.27
N ILE A 59 3.20 -10.78 -0.05
CA ILE A 59 4.32 -10.21 -0.78
C ILE A 59 3.83 -8.91 -1.42
N ILE A 60 4.52 -7.82 -1.12
CA ILE A 60 4.32 -6.54 -1.79
C ILE A 60 5.50 -6.33 -2.74
N ILE A 61 5.19 -5.99 -3.98
CA ILE A 61 6.17 -5.70 -5.02
C ILE A 61 5.91 -4.27 -5.48
N TYR A 62 6.93 -3.42 -5.38
CA TYR A 62 6.84 -2.04 -5.85
C TYR A 62 8.12 -1.63 -6.60
N GLY A 63 8.01 -0.60 -7.42
CA GLY A 63 9.15 -0.02 -8.13
C GLY A 63 9.85 1.03 -7.26
N GLN A 64 11.18 1.00 -7.22
CA GLN A 64 11.98 2.02 -6.57
C GLN A 64 13.00 2.61 -7.57
N PRO A 65 13.02 3.94 -7.76
CA PRO A 65 13.98 4.58 -8.65
C PRO A 65 15.42 4.16 -8.31
N LYS A 66 16.20 3.80 -9.34
CA LYS A 66 17.59 3.34 -9.26
C LYS A 66 17.82 1.97 -8.61
N GLU A 67 16.81 1.37 -7.99
CA GLU A 67 16.89 0.05 -7.35
C GLU A 67 16.11 -1.03 -8.13
N GLY A 68 15.19 -0.62 -9.01
CA GLY A 68 14.37 -1.55 -9.79
C GLY A 68 13.16 -2.02 -9.00
N SER A 69 12.89 -3.34 -8.99
CA SER A 69 11.76 -3.90 -8.26
C SER A 69 12.17 -4.33 -6.86
N VAL A 70 11.44 -3.86 -5.86
CA VAL A 70 11.64 -4.22 -4.45
C VAL A 70 10.54 -5.18 -4.03
N ILE A 71 10.95 -6.24 -3.33
CA ILE A 71 10.06 -7.26 -2.78
C ILE A 71 10.06 -7.14 -1.26
N VAL A 72 8.89 -6.95 -0.67
CA VAL A 72 8.68 -6.92 0.78
C VAL A 72 7.83 -8.10 1.19
N LYS A 73 8.38 -8.97 2.04
CA LYS A 73 7.61 -9.99 2.74
C LYS A 73 6.98 -9.37 3.98
N VAL A 74 5.66 -9.33 4.02
CA VAL A 74 4.91 -8.70 5.11
C VAL A 74 5.04 -9.53 6.39
N GLY A 75 5.52 -8.87 7.44
CA GLY A 75 5.67 -9.41 8.79
C GLY A 75 5.98 -8.30 9.80
N GLU A 76 6.34 -8.69 11.02
CA GLU A 76 6.56 -7.74 12.12
C GLU A 76 7.64 -6.70 11.81
N ASP A 77 8.78 -7.13 11.27
CA ASP A 77 9.91 -6.25 10.99
C ASP A 77 9.60 -5.23 9.88
N SER A 78 8.92 -5.66 8.80
CA SER A 78 8.52 -4.75 7.73
C SER A 78 7.49 -3.74 8.22
N ARG A 79 6.55 -4.14 9.10
CA ARG A 79 5.59 -3.22 9.73
C ARG A 79 6.27 -2.23 10.66
N LYS A 80 7.24 -2.67 11.47
CA LYS A 80 8.05 -1.78 12.33
C LYS A 80 8.80 -0.75 11.50
N LEU A 81 9.41 -1.18 10.39
CA LEU A 81 10.11 -0.27 9.48
C LEU A 81 9.14 0.73 8.84
N ALA A 82 8.01 0.28 8.31
CA ALA A 82 7.00 1.15 7.72
C ALA A 82 6.51 2.20 8.73
N TRP A 83 6.21 1.79 9.96
CA TRP A 83 5.84 2.70 11.05
C TRP A 83 6.95 3.70 11.40
N LYS A 84 8.21 3.26 11.42
CA LYS A 84 9.35 4.14 11.67
C LYS A 84 9.46 5.21 10.59
N ILE A 85 9.31 4.84 9.31
CA ILE A 85 9.33 5.79 8.19
C ILE A 85 8.20 6.81 8.33
N LEU A 86 6.97 6.36 8.62
CA LEU A 86 5.85 7.28 8.83
C LEU A 86 6.09 8.25 9.99
N LYS A 87 6.66 7.78 11.11
CA LYS A 87 7.00 8.65 12.23
C LYS A 87 8.06 9.69 11.88
N LEU A 88 9.04 9.34 11.04
CA LEU A 88 10.06 10.27 10.58
C LEU A 88 9.51 11.33 9.61
N ALA A 89 8.44 11.01 8.86
CA ALA A 89 7.81 11.95 7.95
C ALA A 89 6.84 12.94 8.64
N LEU A 90 6.43 12.65 9.88
CA LEU A 90 5.48 13.45 10.66
C LEU A 90 6.17 14.34 11.73
N GLY A 91 7.50 14.28 11.84
CA GLY A 91 8.31 15.09 12.75
C GLY A 91 9.24 16.02 11.99
#